data_AF-A0A1A9HNR1-F1
#
_entry.id   AF-A0A1A9HNR1-F1
#
_cell.length_a   1.000
_cell.length_b   1.000
_cell.length_c   1.000
_cell.angle_alpha   90.00
_cell.angle_beta   90.00
_cell.angle_gamma   90.00
#
_symmetry.space_group_name_H-M   'P 1'
#
loop_
_entity.id
_entity.type
_entity.pdbx_description
1 polymer ?
#
loop_
_entity_poly.entity_id
_entity_poly.type
_entity_poly.pdbx_seq_one_letter_code
_entity_poly.pdbx_strand_id
1 'polypeptide(L)'
;MEAAAIAAAAAVRDGKSSDELAQGALHWECTWRIGLMWTAEQLTTAYTPQVREGLRGWAQYLEAMADDLKTQARKGHVTGIEERLRQCDRIWAANQRILQRVVNKEGRPVEQLAADPEQQAMSMFLFNRNAFFKMCKMGWFAQVGLLPQQDRARFIDLMDRLEICSDPAAGHHLLRLLNHHAPQVSRDPLRRF
;
A
#
# COMPACT_ATOMS: atom_id res chain seq x y z
N MET A 1 24.69 41.38 -11.44
CA MET A 1 24.30 40.63 -10.23
C MET A 1 22.84 40.16 -10.25
N GLU A 2 21.95 40.76 -11.05
CA GLU A 2 20.54 40.30 -11.19
C GLU A 2 20.36 38.93 -11.85
N ALA A 3 21.20 38.55 -12.82
CA ALA A 3 21.06 37.25 -13.51
C ALA A 3 21.28 36.03 -12.60
N ALA A 4 22.11 36.17 -11.55
CA ALA A 4 22.37 35.09 -10.59
C ALA A 4 21.20 34.89 -9.60
N ALA A 5 20.50 35.96 -9.25
CA ALA A 5 19.31 35.90 -8.39
C ALA A 5 18.09 35.31 -9.14
N ILE A 6 17.98 35.59 -10.44
CA ILE A 6 16.93 35.00 -11.31
C ILE A 6 17.19 33.50 -11.53
N ALA A 7 18.46 33.09 -11.69
CA ALA A 7 18.82 31.67 -11.80
C ALA A 7 18.61 30.90 -10.48
N ALA A 8 18.89 31.52 -9.33
CA ALA A 8 18.62 30.92 -8.01
C ALA A 8 17.12 30.81 -7.71
N ALA A 9 16.29 31.75 -8.18
CA ALA A 9 14.83 31.66 -8.07
C ALA A 9 14.22 30.64 -9.04
N ALA A 10 14.86 30.41 -10.21
CA ALA A 10 14.46 29.38 -11.16
C ALA A 10 14.80 27.96 -10.67
N ALA A 11 15.85 27.81 -9.86
CA ALA A 11 16.27 26.52 -9.29
C ALA A 11 15.37 26.03 -8.12
N VAL A 12 14.40 26.83 -7.66
CA VAL A 12 13.45 26.47 -6.58
C VAL A 12 12.11 25.94 -7.13
N ARG A 13 11.97 25.80 -8.47
CA ARG A 13 10.72 25.35 -9.14
C ARG A 13 10.71 23.88 -9.58
N ASP A 14 11.58 23.03 -9.03
CA ASP A 14 11.70 21.64 -9.49
C ASP A 14 10.80 20.63 -8.72
N GLY A 15 9.80 21.12 -7.99
CA GLY A 15 8.80 20.28 -7.31
C GLY A 15 7.39 20.59 -7.79
N LYS A 16 6.54 19.55 -7.87
CA LYS A 16 5.10 19.73 -8.15
C LYS A 16 4.47 20.66 -7.12
N SER A 17 3.60 21.55 -7.58
CA SER A 17 2.80 22.42 -6.72
C SER A 17 1.87 21.62 -5.81
N SER A 18 1.44 22.25 -4.71
CA SER A 18 0.42 21.71 -3.81
C SER A 18 -0.83 21.22 -4.56
N ASP A 19 -1.29 21.97 -5.55
CA ASP A 19 -2.47 21.63 -6.33
C ASP A 19 -2.22 20.43 -7.24
N GLU A 20 -1.06 20.35 -7.91
CA GLU A 20 -0.67 19.19 -8.71
C GLU A 20 -0.54 17.92 -7.86
N LEU A 21 0.01 18.04 -6.66
CA LEU A 21 0.10 16.92 -5.70
C LEU A 21 -1.28 16.48 -5.23
N ALA A 22 -2.19 17.42 -4.93
CA ALA A 22 -3.57 17.11 -4.56
C ALA A 22 -4.35 16.43 -5.70
N GLN A 23 -4.14 16.88 -6.95
CA GLN A 23 -4.72 16.24 -8.13
C GLN A 23 -4.16 14.83 -8.36
N GLY A 24 -2.85 14.64 -8.19
CA GLY A 24 -2.21 13.32 -8.25
C GLY A 24 -2.76 12.36 -7.19
N ALA A 25 -2.96 12.84 -5.96
CA ALA A 25 -3.56 12.05 -4.90
C ALA A 25 -5.04 11.70 -5.20
N LEU A 26 -5.82 12.66 -5.72
CA LEU A 26 -7.20 12.42 -6.16
C LEU A 26 -7.28 11.37 -7.28
N HIS A 27 -6.36 11.41 -8.25
CA HIS A 27 -6.28 10.38 -9.29
C HIS A 27 -6.12 8.98 -8.68
N TRP A 28 -5.24 8.83 -7.70
CA TRP A 28 -5.04 7.55 -7.02
C TRP A 28 -6.21 7.12 -6.17
N GLU A 29 -6.84 8.04 -5.42
CA GLU A 29 -8.08 7.77 -4.68
C GLU A 29 -9.15 7.18 -5.61
N CYS A 30 -9.40 7.82 -6.75
CA CYS A 30 -10.32 7.33 -7.77
C CYS A 30 -9.87 5.98 -8.36
N THR A 31 -8.57 5.79 -8.59
CA THR A 31 -8.03 4.52 -9.12
C THR A 31 -8.21 3.37 -8.15
N TRP A 32 -8.07 3.59 -6.84
CA TRP A 32 -8.31 2.55 -5.82
C TRP A 32 -9.79 2.20 -5.71
N ARG A 33 -10.65 3.22 -5.70
CA ARG A 33 -12.11 3.06 -5.64
C ARG A 33 -12.70 2.44 -6.91
N ILE A 34 -12.23 2.83 -8.10
CA ILE A 34 -12.79 2.36 -9.37
C ILE A 34 -12.04 1.12 -9.88
N GLY A 35 -10.74 0.99 -9.62
CA GLY A 35 -9.95 -0.14 -10.10
C GLY A 35 -10.08 -1.36 -9.21
N LEU A 36 -9.63 -1.26 -7.95
CA LEU A 36 -9.53 -2.41 -7.05
C LEU A 36 -10.85 -2.76 -6.37
N MET A 37 -11.57 -1.76 -5.85
CA MET A 37 -12.84 -2.00 -5.17
C MET A 37 -13.90 -2.53 -6.15
N TRP A 38 -14.05 -1.90 -7.32
CA TRP A 38 -14.92 -2.42 -8.39
C TRP A 38 -14.54 -3.85 -8.80
N THR A 39 -13.25 -4.15 -8.95
CA THR A 39 -12.79 -5.52 -9.26
C THR A 39 -13.24 -6.52 -8.20
N ALA A 40 -13.09 -6.17 -6.92
CA ALA A 40 -13.52 -7.00 -5.80
C ALA A 40 -15.04 -7.19 -5.75
N GLU A 41 -15.83 -6.20 -6.16
CA GLU A 41 -17.29 -6.25 -6.13
C GLU A 41 -17.90 -6.94 -7.34
N GLN A 42 -17.39 -6.66 -8.54
CA GLN A 42 -18.05 -6.99 -9.81
C GLN A 42 -17.53 -8.26 -10.46
N LEU A 43 -16.24 -8.60 -10.29
CA LEU A 43 -15.63 -9.76 -10.95
C LEU A 43 -15.81 -11.05 -10.12
N THR A 44 -17.06 -11.36 -9.79
CA THR A 44 -17.45 -12.41 -8.82
C THR A 44 -17.12 -13.84 -9.29
N THR A 45 -17.11 -14.09 -10.60
CA THR A 45 -16.76 -15.37 -11.21
C THR A 45 -15.27 -15.52 -11.49
N ALA A 46 -14.57 -14.38 -11.59
CA ALA A 46 -13.14 -14.35 -11.90
C ALA A 46 -12.26 -14.56 -10.66
N TYR A 47 -12.78 -14.30 -9.45
CA TYR A 47 -12.02 -14.39 -8.20
C TYR A 47 -12.81 -15.05 -7.09
N THR A 48 -12.13 -15.86 -6.28
CA THR A 48 -12.74 -16.48 -5.09
C THR A 48 -13.24 -15.42 -4.10
N PRO A 49 -14.31 -15.70 -3.32
CA PRO A 49 -14.81 -14.76 -2.32
C PRO A 49 -13.73 -14.24 -1.35
N GLN A 50 -12.80 -15.10 -0.95
CA GLN A 50 -11.73 -14.79 -0.01
C GLN A 50 -10.72 -13.80 -0.62
N VAL A 51 -10.33 -14.00 -1.89
CA VAL A 51 -9.46 -13.06 -2.59
C VAL A 51 -10.17 -11.72 -2.78
N ARG A 52 -11.46 -11.73 -3.14
CA ARG A 52 -12.25 -10.49 -3.29
C ARG A 52 -12.32 -9.71 -1.98
N GLU A 53 -12.53 -10.39 -0.84
CA GLU A 53 -12.50 -9.76 0.48
C GLU A 53 -11.13 -9.14 0.79
N GLY A 54 -10.05 -9.88 0.52
CA GLY A 54 -8.68 -9.38 0.66
C GLY A 54 -8.40 -8.15 -0.20
N LEU A 55 -8.85 -8.15 -1.45
CA LEU A 55 -8.72 -7.01 -2.37
C LEU A 55 -9.55 -5.81 -1.91
N ARG A 56 -10.76 -6.05 -1.38
CA ARG A 56 -11.63 -4.98 -0.83
C ARG A 56 -10.95 -4.27 0.33
N GLY A 57 -10.48 -5.01 1.33
CA GLY A 57 -9.79 -4.41 2.48
C GLY A 57 -8.54 -3.64 2.07
N TRP A 58 -7.83 -4.11 1.05
CA TRP A 58 -6.66 -3.43 0.51
C TRP A 58 -7.03 -2.14 -0.24
N ALA A 59 -8.08 -2.18 -1.07
CA ALA A 59 -8.58 -1.01 -1.78
C ALA A 59 -8.99 0.10 -0.81
N GLN A 60 -9.72 -0.25 0.26
CA GLN A 60 -10.13 0.71 1.30
C GLN A 60 -8.94 1.37 1.99
N TYR A 61 -7.88 0.60 2.28
CA TYR A 61 -6.66 1.15 2.86
C TYR A 61 -5.99 2.14 1.92
N LEU A 62 -5.80 1.76 0.65
CA LEU A 62 -5.16 2.60 -0.36
C LEU A 62 -5.96 3.87 -0.66
N GLU A 63 -7.29 3.76 -0.72
CA GLU A 63 -8.19 4.90 -0.88
C GLU A 63 -8.05 5.89 0.28
N ALA A 64 -8.08 5.41 1.52
CA ALA A 64 -7.91 6.26 2.70
C ALA A 64 -6.53 6.94 2.74
N MET A 65 -5.48 6.24 2.31
CA MET A 65 -4.15 6.81 2.19
C MET A 65 -4.09 7.91 1.13
N ALA A 66 -4.68 7.69 -0.05
CA ALA A 66 -4.71 8.70 -1.10
C ALA A 66 -5.53 9.94 -0.68
N ASP A 67 -6.63 9.75 0.05
CA ASP A 67 -7.41 10.85 0.62
C ASP A 67 -6.62 11.67 1.66
N ASP A 68 -5.82 11.02 2.51
CA ASP A 68 -4.92 11.73 3.44
C ASP A 68 -3.86 12.53 2.69
N LEU A 69 -3.20 11.95 1.68
CA LEU A 69 -2.22 12.69 0.86
C LEU A 69 -2.84 13.91 0.19
N LYS A 70 -4.05 13.76 -0.38
CA LYS A 70 -4.80 14.88 -0.97
C LYS A 70 -5.10 15.95 0.08
N THR A 71 -5.48 15.55 1.29
CA THR A 71 -5.76 16.47 2.40
C THR A 71 -4.51 17.19 2.88
N GLN A 72 -3.37 16.51 2.99
CA GLN A 72 -2.08 17.12 3.36
C GLN A 72 -1.62 18.10 2.28
N ALA A 73 -1.69 17.72 1.01
CA ALA A 73 -1.35 18.59 -0.11
C ALA A 73 -2.19 19.87 -0.06
N ARG A 74 -3.51 19.77 0.06
CA ARG A 74 -4.42 20.94 0.17
C ARG A 74 -4.14 21.86 1.36
N LYS A 75 -3.54 21.33 2.43
CA LYS A 75 -3.10 22.10 3.61
C LYS A 75 -1.71 22.73 3.43
N GLY A 76 -1.06 22.53 2.29
CA GLY A 76 0.30 22.99 2.02
C GLY A 76 1.39 22.08 2.60
N HIS A 77 1.04 20.93 3.17
CA HIS A 77 2.00 19.99 3.74
C HIS A 77 2.54 19.05 2.65
N VAL A 78 3.41 19.57 1.78
CA VAL A 78 3.82 18.88 0.54
C VAL A 78 4.98 17.88 0.71
N THR A 79 5.67 17.90 1.85
CA THR A 79 6.86 17.06 2.09
C THR A 79 6.56 15.57 1.93
N GLY A 80 7.29 14.89 1.06
CA GLY A 80 7.19 13.44 0.85
C GLY A 80 5.97 12.96 0.05
N ILE A 81 5.03 13.85 -0.30
CA ILE A 81 3.84 13.46 -1.07
C ILE A 81 4.23 12.93 -2.46
N GLU A 82 5.16 13.60 -3.15
CA GLU A 82 5.58 13.15 -4.48
C GLU A 82 6.17 11.73 -4.47
N GLU A 83 7.02 11.43 -3.48
CA GLU A 83 7.57 10.08 -3.31
C GLU A 83 6.45 9.07 -3.05
N ARG A 84 5.46 9.44 -2.24
CA ARG A 84 4.32 8.58 -1.98
C ARG A 84 3.44 8.37 -3.22
N LEU A 85 3.29 9.38 -4.08
CA LEU A 85 2.61 9.22 -5.37
C LEU A 85 3.37 8.25 -6.30
N ARG A 86 4.71 8.33 -6.34
CA ARG A 86 5.54 7.35 -7.07
C ARG A 86 5.39 5.93 -6.49
N GLN A 87 5.25 5.81 -5.17
CA GLN A 87 4.98 4.54 -4.53
C GLN A 87 3.60 3.97 -4.93
N CYS A 88 2.58 4.81 -5.11
CA CYS A 88 1.28 4.38 -5.65
C CYS A 88 1.40 3.73 -7.03
N ASP A 89 2.24 4.25 -7.93
CA ASP A 89 2.51 3.63 -9.24
C ASP A 89 3.03 2.18 -9.08
N ARG A 90 3.96 2.00 -8.14
CA ARG A 90 4.58 0.69 -7.85
C ARG A 90 3.58 -0.27 -7.22
N ILE A 91 2.73 0.23 -6.33
CA ILE A 91 1.63 -0.54 -5.71
C ILE A 91 0.65 -1.00 -6.80
N TRP A 92 0.30 -0.13 -7.75
CA TRP A 92 -0.58 -0.52 -8.85
C TRP A 92 0.01 -1.63 -9.71
N ALA A 93 1.28 -1.52 -10.10
CA ALA A 93 1.97 -2.57 -10.84
C ALA A 93 1.99 -3.90 -10.07
N ALA A 94 2.17 -3.86 -8.74
CA ALA A 94 2.09 -5.06 -7.90
C ALA A 94 0.68 -5.66 -7.85
N ASN A 95 -0.35 -4.82 -7.75
CA ASN A 95 -1.74 -5.26 -7.77
C ASN A 95 -2.12 -5.92 -9.10
N GLN A 96 -1.65 -5.40 -10.23
CA GLN A 96 -1.85 -6.03 -11.54
C GLN A 96 -1.26 -7.45 -11.57
N ARG A 97 -0.05 -7.64 -11.02
CA ARG A 97 0.56 -8.98 -10.88
C ARG A 97 -0.26 -9.92 -9.98
N ILE A 98 -0.77 -9.41 -8.86
CA ILE A 98 -1.65 -10.19 -7.98
C ILE A 98 -2.89 -10.66 -8.75
N LEU A 99 -3.60 -9.75 -9.41
CA LEU A 99 -4.81 -10.06 -10.17
C LEU A 99 -4.56 -11.10 -11.27
N GLN A 100 -3.48 -10.94 -12.05
CA GLN A 100 -3.09 -11.89 -13.10
C GLN A 100 -2.74 -13.30 -12.56
N ARG A 101 -2.27 -13.37 -11.32
CA ARG A 101 -1.90 -14.63 -10.65
C ARG A 101 -3.13 -15.40 -10.19
N VAL A 102 -4.11 -14.72 -9.60
CA VAL A 102 -5.26 -15.37 -8.95
C VAL A 102 -6.58 -15.28 -9.71
N VAL A 103 -6.55 -14.79 -10.95
CA VAL A 103 -7.73 -14.81 -11.82
C VAL A 103 -8.09 -16.24 -12.26
N ASN A 104 -9.38 -16.56 -12.26
CA ASN A 104 -9.94 -17.80 -12.79
C ASN A 104 -9.90 -17.83 -14.33
N LYS A 105 -8.74 -18.19 -14.90
CA LYS A 105 -8.54 -18.20 -16.35
C LYS A 105 -9.36 -19.26 -17.08
N GLU A 106 -9.68 -20.35 -16.39
CA GLU A 106 -10.25 -21.56 -16.98
C GLU A 106 -11.75 -21.71 -16.71
N GLY A 107 -12.37 -20.77 -15.99
CA GLY A 107 -13.78 -20.84 -15.64
C GLY A 107 -14.13 -22.03 -14.73
N ARG A 108 -13.17 -22.48 -13.91
CA ARG A 108 -13.37 -23.57 -12.94
C ARG A 108 -14.44 -23.16 -11.92
N PRO A 109 -15.25 -24.11 -11.39
CA PRO A 109 -16.12 -23.84 -10.24
C PRO A 109 -15.35 -23.20 -9.09
N VAL A 110 -15.98 -22.23 -8.41
CA VAL A 110 -15.32 -21.40 -7.38
C VAL A 110 -14.82 -22.25 -6.20
N GLU A 111 -15.52 -23.32 -5.86
CA GLU A 111 -15.16 -24.23 -4.76
C GLU A 111 -13.85 -24.99 -5.08
N GLN A 112 -13.67 -25.40 -6.33
CA GLN A 112 -12.44 -26.06 -6.78
C GLN A 112 -11.28 -25.06 -6.82
N LEU A 113 -11.55 -23.83 -7.29
CA LEU A 113 -10.55 -22.76 -7.29
C LEU A 113 -10.15 -22.38 -5.87
N ALA A 114 -11.08 -22.33 -4.92
CA ALA A 114 -10.78 -22.00 -3.52
C ALA A 114 -9.90 -23.06 -2.82
N ALA A 115 -9.90 -24.30 -3.31
CA ALA A 115 -9.00 -25.36 -2.84
C ALA A 115 -7.59 -25.29 -3.43
N ASP A 116 -7.37 -24.45 -4.45
CA ASP A 116 -6.06 -24.27 -5.10
C ASP A 116 -5.05 -23.66 -4.11
N PRO A 117 -3.88 -24.29 -3.89
CA PRO A 117 -2.87 -23.78 -2.96
C PRO A 117 -2.44 -22.34 -3.25
N GLU A 118 -2.41 -21.92 -4.52
CA GLU A 118 -2.03 -20.55 -4.89
C GLU A 118 -3.10 -19.53 -4.46
N GLN A 119 -4.39 -19.90 -4.55
CA GLN A 119 -5.51 -19.09 -4.08
C GLN A 119 -5.53 -18.98 -2.57
N GLN A 120 -5.27 -20.08 -1.87
CA GLN A 120 -5.18 -20.10 -0.41
C GLN A 120 -4.01 -19.26 0.08
N ALA A 121 -2.83 -19.41 -0.52
CA ALA A 121 -1.66 -18.64 -0.16
C ALA A 121 -1.87 -17.13 -0.40
N MET A 122 -2.44 -16.76 -1.55
CA MET A 122 -2.72 -15.34 -1.86
C MET A 122 -3.77 -14.76 -0.92
N SER A 123 -4.89 -15.46 -0.69
CA SER A 123 -5.94 -14.95 0.20
C SER A 123 -5.39 -14.75 1.61
N MET A 124 -4.63 -15.72 2.15
CA MET A 124 -3.96 -15.59 3.45
C MET A 124 -3.01 -14.39 3.49
N PHE A 125 -2.18 -14.21 2.46
CA PHE A 125 -1.28 -13.06 2.37
C PHE A 125 -2.06 -11.73 2.36
N LEU A 126 -3.12 -11.61 1.57
CA LEU A 126 -3.94 -10.40 1.50
C LEU A 126 -4.58 -10.08 2.86
N PHE A 127 -5.13 -11.09 3.55
CA PHE A 127 -5.71 -10.90 4.89
C PHE A 127 -4.66 -10.43 5.90
N ASN A 128 -3.50 -11.08 5.94
CA ASN A 128 -2.44 -10.73 6.87
C ASN A 128 -1.86 -9.34 6.58
N ARG A 129 -1.72 -8.97 5.30
CA ARG A 129 -1.33 -7.63 4.86
C ARG A 129 -2.34 -6.59 5.33
N ASN A 130 -3.63 -6.83 5.11
CA ASN A 130 -4.68 -5.90 5.53
C ASN A 130 -4.72 -5.74 7.06
N ALA A 131 -4.56 -6.84 7.81
CA ALA A 131 -4.48 -6.80 9.26
C ALA A 131 -3.28 -5.96 9.73
N PHE A 132 -2.10 -6.14 9.13
CA PHE A 132 -0.91 -5.35 9.42
C PHE A 132 -1.15 -3.84 9.22
N PHE A 133 -1.61 -3.43 8.03
CA PHE A 133 -1.84 -2.01 7.73
C PHE A 133 -2.99 -1.40 8.54
N LYS A 134 -3.98 -2.19 8.93
CA LYS A 134 -5.01 -1.77 9.90
C LYS A 134 -4.37 -1.42 11.25
N MET A 135 -3.43 -2.23 11.74
CA MET A 135 -2.71 -1.95 12.99
C MET A 135 -1.81 -0.72 12.86
N CYS A 136 -1.16 -0.51 11.72
CA CYS A 136 -0.45 0.75 11.42
C CYS A 136 -1.38 1.96 11.57
N LYS A 137 -2.57 1.92 10.95
CA LYS A 137 -3.56 3.00 11.02
C LYS A 137 -4.08 3.23 12.44
N MET A 138 -4.16 2.18 13.26
CA MET A 138 -4.55 2.27 14.68
C MET A 138 -3.41 2.75 15.59
N GLY A 139 -2.23 3.10 15.05
CA GLY A 139 -1.12 3.64 15.83
C GLY A 139 -0.33 2.60 16.62
N TRP A 140 -0.49 1.31 16.32
CA TRP A 140 0.20 0.23 17.05
C TRP A 140 1.72 0.29 16.93
N PHE A 141 2.22 0.97 15.90
CA PHE A 141 3.65 1.17 15.65
C PHE A 141 4.08 2.63 15.84
N ALA A 142 3.33 3.43 16.59
CA ALA A 142 3.66 4.85 16.81
C ALA A 142 5.07 5.05 17.41
N GLN A 143 5.58 4.10 18.20
CA GLN A 143 6.92 4.22 18.78
C GLN A 143 8.04 4.02 17.75
N VAL A 144 7.75 3.63 16.50
CA VAL A 144 8.77 3.53 15.42
C VAL A 144 9.44 4.88 15.17
N GLY A 145 8.73 5.98 15.42
CA GLY A 145 9.31 7.33 15.40
C GLY A 145 10.43 7.55 16.42
N LEU A 146 10.41 6.80 17.54
CA LEU A 146 11.37 6.89 18.65
C LEU A 146 12.62 6.01 18.46
N LEU A 147 12.62 5.13 17.46
CA LEU A 147 13.76 4.27 17.17
C LEU A 147 14.96 5.08 16.64
N PRO A 148 16.20 4.54 16.79
CA PRO A 148 17.35 5.05 16.07
C PRO A 148 17.06 5.19 14.57
N GLN A 149 17.67 6.19 13.93
CA GLN A 149 17.39 6.52 12.53
C GLN A 149 17.53 5.31 11.60
N GLN A 150 18.53 4.46 11.82
CA GLN A 150 18.79 3.26 11.03
C GLN A 150 17.64 2.24 11.15
N ASP A 151 17.17 1.98 12.37
CA ASP A 151 16.10 1.01 12.62
C ASP A 151 14.75 1.52 12.11
N ARG A 152 14.48 2.82 12.29
CA ARG A 152 13.31 3.48 11.72
C ARG A 152 13.31 3.39 10.19
N ALA A 153 14.44 3.69 9.55
CA ALA A 153 14.57 3.58 8.10
C ALA A 153 14.37 2.15 7.61
N ARG A 154 14.93 1.15 8.32
CA ARG A 154 14.73 -0.27 8.02
C ARG A 154 13.28 -0.70 8.13
N PHE A 155 12.54 -0.24 9.15
CA PHE A 155 11.13 -0.55 9.31
C PHE A 155 10.30 0.05 8.17
N ILE A 156 10.58 1.30 7.79
CA ILE A 156 9.91 1.97 6.67
C ILE A 156 10.21 1.25 5.34
N ASP A 157 11.45 0.86 5.08
CA ASP A 157 11.80 0.06 3.88
C ASP A 157 11.03 -1.26 3.83
N LEU A 158 10.93 -1.97 4.95
CA LEU A 158 10.17 -3.23 5.02
C LEU A 158 8.67 -3.00 4.76
N MET A 159 8.10 -1.89 5.26
CA MET A 159 6.72 -1.51 4.95
C MET A 159 6.55 -1.22 3.46
N ASP A 160 7.39 -0.37 2.88
CA ASP A 160 7.31 -0.01 1.46
C ASP A 160 7.46 -1.25 0.55
N ARG A 161 8.32 -2.20 0.94
CA ARG A 161 8.46 -3.50 0.25
C ARG A 161 7.22 -4.37 0.38
N LEU A 162 6.56 -4.37 1.54
CA LEU A 162 5.32 -5.12 1.75
C LEU A 162 4.17 -4.58 0.89
N GLU A 163 4.08 -3.26 0.72
CA GLU A 163 3.04 -2.61 -0.10
C GLU A 163 3.11 -3.00 -1.57
N ILE A 164 4.33 -3.15 -2.11
CA ILE A 164 4.58 -3.53 -3.50
C ILE A 164 4.76 -5.04 -3.70
N CYS A 165 4.58 -5.83 -2.63
CA CYS A 165 4.76 -7.27 -2.68
C CYS A 165 3.57 -7.93 -3.39
N SER A 166 3.85 -8.67 -4.47
CA SER A 166 2.88 -9.46 -5.22
C SER A 166 3.03 -10.97 -5.04
N ASP A 167 4.03 -11.41 -4.29
CA ASP A 167 4.29 -12.82 -4.02
C ASP A 167 3.87 -13.18 -2.57
N PRO A 168 3.01 -14.18 -2.36
CA PRO A 168 2.56 -14.54 -1.01
C PRO A 168 3.68 -15.01 -0.07
N ALA A 169 4.64 -15.79 -0.57
CA ALA A 169 5.70 -16.34 0.27
C ALA A 169 6.67 -15.23 0.72
N ALA A 170 7.06 -14.35 -0.21
CA ALA A 170 7.85 -13.16 0.09
C ALA A 170 7.08 -12.21 1.03
N GLY A 171 5.77 -12.04 0.82
CA GLY A 171 4.91 -11.22 1.65
C GLY A 171 4.84 -11.71 3.10
N HIS A 172 4.65 -13.01 3.30
CA HIS A 172 4.70 -13.61 4.64
C HIS A 172 6.08 -13.47 5.29
N HIS A 173 7.17 -13.56 4.51
CA HIS A 173 8.50 -13.30 5.04
C HIS A 173 8.66 -11.84 5.49
N LEU A 174 8.21 -10.86 4.70
CA LEU A 174 8.24 -9.44 5.06
C LEU A 174 7.42 -9.16 6.33
N LEU A 175 6.21 -9.73 6.42
CA LEU A 175 5.38 -9.62 7.62
C LEU A 175 6.09 -10.19 8.86
N ARG A 176 6.77 -11.33 8.74
CA ARG A 176 7.57 -11.88 9.85
C ARG A 176 8.73 -10.97 10.26
N LEU A 177 9.42 -10.34 9.30
CA LEU A 177 10.47 -9.37 9.60
C LEU A 177 9.90 -8.14 10.32
N LEU A 178 8.79 -7.58 9.82
CA LEU A 178 8.10 -6.46 10.46
C LEU A 178 7.63 -6.82 11.88
N ASN A 179 7.10 -8.02 12.08
CA ASN A 179 6.70 -8.52 13.40
C ASN A 179 7.87 -8.81 14.32
N HIS A 180 9.06 -9.11 13.80
CA HIS A 180 10.24 -9.29 14.63
C HIS A 180 10.76 -7.94 15.13
N HIS A 181 10.68 -6.91 14.28
CA HIS A 181 11.04 -5.56 14.64
C HIS A 181 10.01 -4.92 15.58
N ALA A 182 8.71 -5.15 15.40
CA ALA A 182 7.62 -4.50 16.16
C ALA A 182 7.65 -4.64 17.71
N PRO A 183 8.02 -5.78 18.33
CA PRO A 183 8.15 -5.94 19.78
C PRO A 183 9.26 -5.11 20.43
N GLN A 184 10.21 -4.60 19.63
CA GLN A 184 11.19 -3.62 20.11
C GLN A 184 10.58 -2.20 20.23
N VAL A 185 9.29 -2.06 19.86
CA VAL A 185 8.63 -0.78 19.52
C VAL A 185 7.14 -0.74 19.93
N SER A 186 6.61 -1.77 20.57
CA SER A 186 5.20 -1.83 21.01
C SER A 186 5.07 -2.67 22.27
N ARG A 187 4.19 -2.26 23.18
CA ARG A 187 3.87 -3.00 24.43
C ARG A 187 3.08 -4.28 24.18
N ASP A 188 2.48 -4.45 23.01
CA ASP A 188 1.74 -5.65 22.64
C ASP A 188 2.32 -6.27 21.36
N PRO A 189 2.91 -7.48 21.42
CA PRO A 189 3.35 -8.19 20.22
C PRO A 189 2.13 -8.56 19.37
N LEU A 190 2.30 -8.47 18.06
CA LEU A 190 1.33 -8.95 17.10
C LEU A 190 1.04 -10.42 17.40
N ARG A 191 -0.23 -10.76 17.73
CA ARG A 191 -0.64 -12.15 17.91
C ARG A 191 -0.18 -12.91 16.66
N ARG A 192 0.55 -14.01 16.87
CA ARG A 192 1.19 -14.81 15.82
C ARG A 192 0.22 -15.02 14.66
N PHE A 193 0.61 -14.50 13.49
CA PHE A 193 -0.04 -14.75 12.22
C PHE A 193 0.17 -16.20 11.79
#